data_AF-A0A7K6E4P7-F1
#
_entry.id   AF-A0A7K6E4P7-F1
#
_cell.length_a   1.000
_cell.length_b   1.000
_cell.length_c   1.000
_cell.angle_alpha   90.00
_cell.angle_beta   90.00
_cell.angle_gamma   90.00
#
_symmetry.space_group_name_H-M   'P 1'
#
loop_
_entity.id
_entity.type
_entity.pdbx_description
1 polymer ?
#
loop_
_entity_poly.entity_id
_entity_poly.type
_entity_poly.pdbx_seq_one_letter_code
_entity_poly.pdbx_strand_id
1 'polypeptide(L)'
;LEEVGKRNSNREAWLVIHGHVYDVTRFLEEHPGGEEVLLEQAGRDATESFEDVGHSTDAREMLKQYYIGEVHPVSPLCDPQTWTPRCVFFWSTWLIPIFGALVLGLMYRYYMVDGKSS
;
A
#
# COMPACT_ATOMS: atom_id res chain seq x y z
N LEU A 1 -3.92 -8.27 3.56
CA LEU A 1 -4.75 -7.39 4.43
C LEU A 1 -6.20 -7.86 4.54
N GLU A 2 -6.84 -8.36 3.48
CA GLU A 2 -8.26 -8.78 3.55
C GLU A 2 -8.55 -9.85 4.62
N GLU A 3 -7.64 -10.81 4.82
CA GLU A 3 -7.77 -11.82 5.88
C GLU A 3 -7.66 -11.20 7.28
N VAL A 4 -6.67 -10.33 7.50
CA VAL A 4 -6.47 -9.64 8.78
C VAL A 4 -7.69 -8.79 9.12
N GLY A 5 -8.28 -8.09 8.14
CA GLY A 5 -9.48 -7.27 8.34
C GLY A 5 -10.71 -8.02 8.85
N LYS A 6 -10.77 -9.36 8.70
CA LYS A 6 -11.85 -10.19 9.24
C LYS A 6 -11.64 -10.57 10.72
N ARG A 7 -10.44 -10.35 11.26
CA ARG A 7 -10.02 -10.74 12.61
C ARG A 7 -9.97 -9.50 13.52
N ASN A 8 -11.16 -8.96 13.80
CA ASN A 8 -11.37 -7.72 14.53
C ASN A 8 -12.30 -7.88 15.75
N SER A 9 -12.34 -9.08 16.35
CA SER A 9 -13.24 -9.39 17.47
C SER A 9 -12.45 -9.79 18.72
N ASN A 10 -13.09 -9.76 19.88
CA ASN A 10 -12.48 -10.20 21.16
C ASN A 10 -12.02 -11.67 21.18
N ARG A 11 -12.47 -12.49 20.23
CA ARG A 11 -12.10 -13.90 20.09
C ARG A 11 -11.01 -14.14 19.07
N GLU A 12 -10.79 -13.16 18.19
CA GLU A 12 -9.87 -13.24 17.07
C GLU A 12 -9.46 -11.80 16.73
N ALA A 13 -8.41 -11.31 17.41
CA ALA A 13 -7.91 -9.96 17.27
C ALA A 13 -6.49 -10.01 16.71
N TRP A 14 -6.35 -9.63 15.44
CA TRP A 14 -5.05 -9.57 14.77
C TRP A 14 -4.65 -8.13 14.48
N LEU A 15 -3.36 -7.85 14.61
CA LEU A 15 -2.79 -6.52 14.38
C LEU A 15 -1.65 -6.65 13.37
N VAL A 16 -1.48 -5.63 12.54
CA VAL A 16 -0.26 -5.49 11.73
C VAL A 16 0.62 -4.42 12.36
N ILE A 17 1.88 -4.75 12.63
CA ILE A 17 2.89 -3.80 13.10
C ILE A 17 4.16 -4.02 12.26
N HIS A 18 4.65 -2.95 11.63
CA HIS A 18 5.82 -2.99 10.73
C HIS A 18 5.73 -4.05 9.63
N GLY A 19 4.54 -4.28 9.08
CA GLY A 19 4.31 -5.30 8.04
C GLY A 19 4.29 -6.75 8.55
N HIS A 20 4.33 -6.97 9.85
CA HIS A 20 4.20 -8.27 10.49
C HIS A 20 2.83 -8.39 11.14
N VAL A 21 2.21 -9.57 11.06
CA VAL A 21 0.90 -9.89 11.62
C VAL A 21 1.09 -10.58 12.97
N TYR A 22 0.35 -10.10 13.97
CA TYR A 22 0.38 -10.60 15.34
C TYR A 22 -1.03 -11.00 15.79
N ASP A 23 -1.16 -12.16 16.41
CA ASP A 23 -2.39 -12.61 17.08
C ASP A 23 -2.34 -12.22 18.56
N VAL A 24 -3.00 -11.12 18.89
CA VAL A 24 -3.03 -10.58 20.25
C VAL A 24 -4.26 -11.02 21.04
N THR A 25 -5.04 -11.98 20.53
CA THR A 25 -6.30 -12.44 21.16
C THR A 25 -6.10 -12.81 22.63
N ARG A 26 -5.00 -13.50 22.96
CA ARG A 26 -4.68 -13.92 24.33
C ARG A 26 -4.12 -12.81 25.21
N PHE A 27 -3.67 -11.72 24.59
CA PHE A 27 -3.03 -10.60 25.26
C PHE A 27 -4.00 -9.45 25.58
N LEU A 28 -5.25 -9.52 25.09
CA LEU A 28 -6.25 -8.47 25.28
C LEU A 28 -6.39 -8.03 26.75
N GLU A 29 -6.62 -8.99 27.66
CA GLU A 29 -6.80 -8.72 29.09
C GLU A 29 -5.47 -8.42 29.83
N GLU A 30 -4.34 -8.84 29.27
CA GLU A 30 -3.01 -8.64 29.86
C GLU A 30 -2.35 -7.32 29.43
N HIS A 31 -2.93 -6.64 28.43
CA HIS A 31 -2.38 -5.42 27.89
C HIS A 31 -2.47 -4.26 28.91
N PRO A 32 -1.35 -3.68 29.35
CA PRO A 32 -1.37 -2.62 30.37
C PRO A 32 -2.12 -1.35 29.94
N GLY A 33 -2.28 -1.12 28.63
CA GLY A 33 -3.04 0.00 28.06
C GLY A 33 -4.55 -0.26 27.90
N GLY A 34 -5.05 -1.42 28.34
CA GLY A 34 -6.45 -1.83 28.19
C GLY A 34 -6.69 -2.65 26.92
N GLU A 35 -7.74 -3.48 26.94
CA GLU A 35 -8.13 -4.27 25.76
C GLU A 35 -8.78 -3.40 24.68
N GLU A 36 -9.41 -2.28 25.07
CA GLU A 36 -10.14 -1.41 24.15
C GLU A 36 -9.26 -0.88 23.03
N VAL A 37 -8.02 -0.46 23.36
CA VAL A 37 -7.10 0.11 22.37
C VAL A 37 -6.59 -0.94 21.38
N LEU A 38 -6.50 -2.21 21.80
CA LEU A 38 -6.14 -3.31 20.89
C LEU A 38 -7.30 -3.66 19.97
N LEU A 39 -8.54 -3.68 20.50
CA LEU A 39 -9.74 -3.95 19.71
C LEU A 39 -10.04 -2.83 18.71
N GLU A 40 -9.80 -1.57 19.09
CA GLU A 40 -9.90 -0.43 18.18
C GLU A 40 -8.95 -0.60 16.99
N GLN A 41 -7.73 -1.09 17.23
CA GLN A 41 -6.74 -1.29 16.17
C GLN A 41 -6.81 -2.69 15.52
N ALA A 42 -7.70 -3.57 15.96
CA ALA A 42 -7.80 -4.91 15.43
C ALA A 42 -8.22 -4.92 13.94
N GLY A 43 -7.62 -5.82 13.18
CA GLY A 43 -7.85 -6.00 11.75
C GLY A 43 -7.18 -4.98 10.83
N ARG A 44 -6.32 -4.09 11.35
CA ARG A 44 -5.64 -3.05 10.57
C ARG A 44 -4.16 -2.93 10.92
N ASP A 45 -3.48 -2.05 10.20
CA ASP A 45 -2.12 -1.63 10.50
C ASP A 45 -2.12 -0.65 11.68
N ALA A 46 -1.56 -1.10 12.79
CA ALA A 46 -1.46 -0.41 14.06
C ALA A 46 -0.04 0.16 14.30
N THR A 47 0.82 0.17 13.28
CA THR A 47 2.22 0.60 13.40
C THR A 47 2.35 2.01 13.95
N GLU A 48 1.55 2.95 13.43
CA GLU A 48 1.55 4.35 13.88
C GLU A 48 1.17 4.44 15.36
N SER A 49 0.04 3.85 15.76
CA SER A 49 -0.40 3.84 17.16
C SER A 49 0.62 3.16 18.10
N PHE A 50 1.27 2.10 17.64
CA PHE A 50 2.28 1.39 18.42
C PHE A 50 3.53 2.24 18.68
N GLU A 51 4.01 2.97 17.65
CA GLU A 51 5.17 3.85 17.74
C GLU A 51 4.87 5.15 18.49
N ASP A 52 3.68 5.74 18.30
CA ASP A 52 3.26 6.98 18.97
C ASP A 52 3.19 6.84 20.49
N VAL A 53 2.78 5.66 20.97
CA VAL A 53 2.76 5.34 22.41
C VAL A 53 4.18 5.18 22.97
N GLY A 54 5.16 4.83 22.13
CA GLY A 54 6.55 4.67 22.55
C GLY A 54 6.79 3.40 23.37
N HIS A 55 6.24 2.25 22.94
CA HIS A 55 6.45 0.97 23.61
C HIS A 55 7.94 0.64 23.83
N SER A 56 8.25 0.17 25.05
CA SER A 56 9.62 -0.18 25.48
C SER A 56 10.22 -1.32 24.66
N THR A 57 11.54 -1.50 24.76
CA THR A 57 12.25 -2.63 24.14
C THR A 57 11.70 -3.97 24.59
N ASP A 58 11.33 -4.09 25.87
CA ASP A 58 10.80 -5.32 26.44
C ASP A 58 9.41 -5.63 25.87
N ALA A 59 8.56 -4.60 25.69
CA ALA A 59 7.26 -4.75 25.03
C ALA A 59 7.42 -5.20 23.56
N ARG A 60 8.40 -4.66 22.85
CA ARG A 60 8.74 -5.09 21.48
C ARG A 60 9.26 -6.52 21.43
N GLU A 61 9.95 -6.99 22.47
CA GLU A 61 10.40 -8.38 22.57
C GLU A 61 9.22 -9.33 22.86
N MET A 62 8.32 -8.95 23.77
CA MET A 62 7.10 -9.71 24.05
C MET A 62 6.20 -9.82 22.81
N LEU A 63 6.10 -8.75 22.01
CA LEU A 63 5.31 -8.74 20.78
C LEU A 63 5.67 -9.90 19.84
N LYS A 64 6.95 -10.32 19.79
CA LYS A 64 7.42 -11.43 18.94
C LYS A 64 6.77 -12.76 19.29
N GLN A 65 6.30 -12.95 20.53
CA GLN A 65 5.64 -14.19 20.96
C GLN A 65 4.27 -14.38 20.28
N TYR A 66 3.66 -13.29 19.82
CA TYR A 66 2.36 -13.27 19.18
C TYR A 66 2.45 -13.26 17.65
N TYR A 67 3.65 -13.35 17.09
CA TYR A 67 3.87 -13.31 15.65
C TYR A 67 3.27 -14.54 14.96
N ILE A 68 2.48 -14.30 13.90
CA ILE A 68 1.86 -15.37 13.11
C ILE A 68 2.25 -15.36 11.63
N GLY A 69 2.82 -14.26 11.12
CA GLY A 69 3.27 -14.17 9.73
C GLY A 69 3.51 -12.74 9.26
N GLU A 70 3.87 -12.57 7.99
CA GLU A 70 4.07 -11.26 7.38
C GLU A 70 2.96 -10.95 6.38
N VAL A 71 2.62 -9.67 6.21
CA VAL A 71 1.70 -9.28 5.15
C VAL A 71 2.46 -9.33 3.83
N HIS A 72 1.96 -10.11 2.86
CA HIS A 72 2.56 -10.10 1.52
C HIS A 72 2.65 -8.68 0.98
N PRO A 73 3.84 -8.15 0.67
CA PRO A 73 3.93 -6.92 -0.06
C PRO A 73 3.28 -7.19 -1.40
N VAL A 74 2.24 -6.43 -1.74
CA VAL A 74 1.68 -6.42 -3.09
C VAL A 74 2.84 -6.00 -3.98
N SER A 75 3.50 -6.99 -4.59
CA SER A 75 4.57 -6.74 -5.52
C SER A 75 3.91 -6.05 -6.71
N PRO A 76 4.24 -4.79 -7.02
CA PRO A 76 3.60 -4.06 -8.11
C PRO A 76 3.87 -4.68 -9.50
N LEU A 77 4.63 -5.78 -9.55
CA LEU A 77 5.01 -6.50 -10.75
C LEU A 77 4.17 -7.75 -11.04
N CYS A 78 3.37 -8.27 -10.10
CA CYS A 78 2.58 -9.46 -10.39
C CYS A 78 1.37 -9.61 -9.47
N ASP A 79 0.23 -9.07 -9.91
CA ASP A 79 -1.08 -9.45 -9.40
C ASP A 79 -1.85 -10.14 -10.55
N PRO A 80 -2.08 -11.47 -10.49
CA PRO A 80 -2.88 -12.18 -11.49
C PRO A 80 -4.40 -11.98 -11.31
N GLN A 81 -4.86 -11.20 -10.33
CA GLN A 81 -6.28 -11.12 -9.97
C GLN A 81 -6.90 -9.72 -10.06
N THR A 82 -6.11 -8.66 -10.28
CA THR A 82 -6.67 -7.33 -10.59
C THR A 82 -6.54 -7.00 -12.07
N TRP A 83 -7.59 -7.26 -12.83
CA TRP A 83 -7.83 -6.58 -14.11
C TRP A 83 -8.11 -5.09 -13.83
N THR A 84 -7.10 -4.34 -13.40
CA THR A 84 -7.13 -2.88 -13.39
C THR A 84 -6.15 -2.36 -14.43
N PRO A 85 -6.47 -1.27 -15.15
CA PRO A 85 -5.67 -0.75 -16.25
C PRO A 85 -4.48 0.08 -15.75
N ARG A 86 -3.80 -0.38 -14.69
CA ARG A 86 -2.57 0.26 -14.20
C ARG A 86 -1.30 -0.37 -14.78
N CYS A 87 -1.47 -1.22 -15.79
CA CYS A 87 -0.39 -1.69 -16.66
C CYS A 87 -0.43 -0.95 -18.01
N VAL A 88 -0.37 0.39 -17.96
CA VAL A 88 0.06 1.20 -19.11
C VAL A 88 1.30 1.96 -18.67
N PHE A 89 2.40 1.23 -18.72
CA PHE A 89 3.76 1.67 -18.99
C PHE A 89 4.03 3.19 -19.00
N PHE A 90 4.81 3.58 -17.99
CA PHE A 90 5.54 4.84 -17.71
C PHE A 90 6.16 5.60 -18.90
N TRP A 91 6.23 5.01 -20.09
CA TRP A 91 6.82 5.59 -21.30
C TRP A 91 5.78 6.24 -22.21
N SER A 92 4.50 5.91 -22.06
CA SER A 92 3.44 6.33 -22.97
C SER A 92 3.05 7.81 -22.79
N THR A 93 3.14 8.34 -21.58
CA THR A 93 2.66 9.69 -21.24
C THR A 93 3.54 10.81 -21.80
N TRP A 94 4.81 10.53 -22.13
CA TRP A 94 5.73 11.51 -22.73
C TRP A 94 5.91 11.32 -24.23
N LEU A 95 5.84 10.09 -24.74
CA LEU A 95 6.05 9.83 -26.17
C LEU A 95 4.89 10.32 -27.06
N ILE A 96 3.65 10.21 -26.57
CA ILE A 96 2.46 10.63 -27.33
C ILE A 96 2.42 12.16 -27.59
N PRO A 97 2.61 13.04 -26.58
CA PRO A 97 2.62 14.49 -26.84
C PRO A 97 3.83 14.94 -27.66
N ILE A 98 4.99 14.31 -27.51
CA ILE A 98 6.20 14.64 -28.31
C ILE A 98 6.01 14.25 -29.78
N PHE A 99 5.42 13.08 -30.05
CA PHE A 99 5.14 12.65 -31.42
C PHE A 99 4.10 13.56 -32.09
N GLY A 100 3.06 13.97 -31.37
CA GLY A 100 2.07 14.92 -31.86
C GLY A 100 2.67 16.28 -32.25
N ALA A 101 3.56 16.82 -31.41
CA ALA A 101 4.23 18.10 -31.69
C ALA A 101 5.17 18.02 -32.91
N LEU A 102 5.89 16.91 -33.08
CA LEU A 102 6.77 16.70 -34.25
C LEU A 102 5.97 16.60 -35.56
N VAL A 103 4.86 15.86 -35.58
CA VAL A 103 4.02 15.72 -36.77
C VAL A 103 3.38 17.07 -37.14
N LEU A 104 2.83 17.79 -36.17
CA LEU A 104 2.22 19.11 -36.42
C LEU A 104 3.26 20.13 -36.91
N GLY A 105 4.47 20.09 -36.36
CA GLY A 105 5.58 20.95 -36.80
C GLY A 105 6.04 20.66 -38.23
N LEU A 106 6.17 19.38 -38.60
CA LEU A 106 6.51 18.97 -39.97
C LEU A 106 5.40 19.32 -40.97
N MET A 107 4.14 19.13 -40.59
CA MET A 107 2.98 19.50 -41.42
C MET A 107 2.92 21.02 -41.64
N TYR A 108 3.08 21.82 -40.59
CA TYR A 108 3.11 23.28 -40.71
C TYR A 108 4.26 23.77 -41.59
N ARG A 109 5.46 23.15 -41.47
CA ARG A 109 6.60 23.41 -42.35
C ARG A 109 6.28 23.11 -43.81
N TYR A 110 5.63 22.00 -44.10
CA TYR A 110 5.21 21.62 -45.45
C TYR A 110 4.24 22.66 -46.06
N TYR A 111 3.17 22.99 -45.33
CA TYR A 111 2.18 23.97 -45.82
C TYR A 111 2.74 25.39 -45.99
N MET A 112 3.66 25.83 -45.14
CA MET A 112 4.27 27.15 -45.26
C MET A 112 5.35 27.23 -46.36
N VAL A 113 5.98 26.11 -46.71
CA VAL A 113 6.94 26.04 -47.81
C VAL A 113 6.21 26.00 -49.16
N ASP A 114 5.14 25.21 -49.27
CA ASP A 114 4.37 25.10 -50.51
C ASP A 114 3.36 26.25 -50.71
N GLY A 115 2.94 26.93 -49.64
CA GLY A 115 2.07 28.11 -49.73
C GLY A 115 2.76 29.37 -50.26
N LYS A 116 4.06 29.31 -50.56
CA LYS A 116 4.87 30.47 -51.00
C LYS A 116 5.31 30.39 -52.46
N SER A 117 4.85 29.39 -53.22
CA SER A 117 5.20 29.16 -54.62
C SER A 117 4.07 29.44 -55.62
N SER A 118 3.04 30.21 -55.24
CA SER A 118 2.03 30.73 -56.17
C SER A 118 1.84 32.24 -56.07
#